data_AF-Q1N1I8-F1
#
_entry.id   AF-Q1N1I8-F1
#
_cell.length_a   1.000
_cell.length_b   1.000
_cell.length_c   1.000
_cell.angle_alpha   90.00
_cell.angle_beta   90.00
_cell.angle_gamma   90.00
#
_symmetry.space_group_name_H-M   'P 1'
#
loop_
_entity.id
_entity.type
_entity.pdbx_description
1 polymer ?
#
loop_
_entity_poly.entity_id
_entity_poly.type
_entity_poly.pdbx_seq_one_letter_code
_entity_poly.pdbx_strand_id
1 'polypeptide(L)'
;MISGLFYLAMEHRPWLHIVLHFIVPALLAWIFSRVSFLSLNEQGLASGVKYWLLSKGAFSAYILMMLTMLVDIDHLLATPLYAPNRCSIGFHPLHQIPALFVYGLMVLIPLLLRKPNASWSKVVFWLGMGLGIHMLLDGLDCWWMRSDSN
;
A
#
# COMPACT_ATOMS: atom_id res chain seq x y z
N MET A 1 -3.75 -25.32 23.01
CA MET A 1 -4.60 -24.93 21.86
C MET A 1 -4.13 -23.64 21.18
N ILE A 2 -3.72 -22.60 21.91
CA ILE A 2 -3.17 -21.35 21.33
C ILE A 2 -1.91 -21.61 20.49
N SER A 3 -1.03 -22.51 20.95
CA SER A 3 0.20 -22.90 20.25
C SER A 3 -0.04 -23.56 18.88
N GLY A 4 -1.08 -24.37 18.72
CA GLY A 4 -1.37 -25.07 17.46
C GLY A 4 -1.94 -24.14 16.39
N LEU A 5 -2.89 -23.27 16.77
CA LEU A 5 -3.47 -22.28 15.85
C LEU A 5 -2.41 -21.25 15.41
N PHE A 6 -1.54 -20.85 16.33
CA PHE A 6 -0.44 -19.94 16.07
C PHE A 6 0.63 -20.53 15.15
N TYR A 7 0.99 -21.81 15.34
CA TYR A 7 1.92 -22.53 14.45
C TYR A 7 1.38 -22.62 13.01
N LEU A 8 0.10 -22.95 12.84
CA LEU A 8 -0.53 -22.98 11.52
C LEU A 8 -0.54 -21.59 10.87
N ALA A 9 -0.76 -20.53 11.65
CA ALA A 9 -0.71 -19.16 11.14
C ALA A 9 0.71 -18.77 10.68
N MET A 10 1.75 -19.21 11.39
CA MET A 10 3.15 -18.99 11.00
C MET A 10 3.56 -19.78 9.75
N GLU A 11 3.12 -21.03 9.62
CA GLU A 11 3.40 -21.85 8.43
C GLU A 11 2.80 -21.23 7.16
N HIS A 12 1.62 -20.63 7.26
CA HIS A 12 0.93 -19.99 6.14
C HIS A 12 1.22 -18.49 5.97
N ARG A 13 2.04 -17.89 6.83
CA ARG A 13 2.36 -16.47 6.82
C ARG A 13 2.84 -15.95 5.45
N PRO A 14 3.75 -16.62 4.70
CA PRO A 14 4.15 -16.13 3.38
C PRO A 14 2.97 -16.01 2.40
N TRP A 15 2.04 -16.96 2.44
CA TRP A 15 0.83 -16.92 1.62
C TRP A 15 -0.09 -15.78 2.04
N LEU A 16 -0.28 -15.59 3.35
CA LEU A 16 -1.09 -14.49 3.89
C LEU A 16 -0.50 -13.14 3.47
N HIS A 17 0.81 -12.96 3.60
CA HIS A 17 1.51 -11.75 3.19
C HIS A 17 1.29 -11.45 1.70
N ILE A 18 1.51 -12.42 0.82
CA ILE A 18 1.30 -12.24 -0.63
C ILE A 18 -0.17 -11.91 -0.91
N VAL A 19 -1.11 -12.66 -0.35
CA VAL A 19 -2.55 -12.44 -0.57
C VAL A 19 -2.99 -11.05 -0.11
N LEU A 20 -2.49 -10.55 1.02
CA LEU A 20 -2.80 -9.22 1.52
C LEU A 20 -2.37 -8.12 0.54
N HIS A 21 -1.23 -8.28 -0.13
CA HIS A 21 -0.75 -7.33 -1.14
C HIS A 21 -1.67 -7.19 -2.35
N PHE A 22 -2.51 -8.20 -2.65
CA PHE A 22 -3.53 -8.10 -3.70
C PHE A 22 -4.89 -7.64 -3.15
N ILE A 23 -5.30 -8.21 -2.02
CA ILE A 23 -6.65 -7.96 -1.46
C ILE A 23 -6.77 -6.54 -0.92
N VAL A 24 -5.76 -6.02 -0.21
CA VAL A 24 -5.86 -4.69 0.42
C VAL A 24 -6.00 -3.57 -0.62
N PRO A 25 -5.18 -3.51 -1.71
CA PRO A 25 -5.41 -2.56 -2.79
C PRO A 25 -6.77 -2.73 -3.48
N ALA A 26 -7.23 -3.98 -3.69
CA ALA A 26 -8.53 -4.24 -4.30
C ALA A 26 -9.69 -3.73 -3.44
N LEU A 27 -9.66 -4.01 -2.13
CA LEU A 27 -10.65 -3.53 -1.17
C LEU A 27 -10.64 -2.01 -1.05
N LEU A 28 -9.46 -1.39 -1.00
CA LEU A 28 -9.36 0.07 -0.95
C LEU A 28 -9.93 0.70 -2.22
N ALA A 29 -9.58 0.19 -3.40
CA ALA A 29 -10.16 0.66 -4.66
C ALA A 29 -11.69 0.50 -4.68
N TRP A 30 -12.20 -0.65 -4.21
CA TRP A 30 -13.63 -0.93 -4.12
C TRP A 30 -14.33 0.02 -3.15
N ILE A 31 -13.90 0.11 -1.88
CA ILE A 31 -14.45 1.03 -0.87
C ILE A 31 -14.48 2.45 -1.44
N PHE A 32 -13.41 2.87 -2.09
CA PHE A 32 -13.32 4.20 -2.68
C PHE A 32 -14.41 4.46 -3.72
N SER A 33 -14.68 3.49 -4.61
CA SER A 33 -15.80 3.59 -5.55
C SER A 33 -17.18 3.57 -4.90
N ARG A 34 -17.35 2.94 -3.74
CA ARG A 34 -18.64 2.91 -3.03
C ARG A 34 -18.88 4.19 -2.24
N VAL A 35 -17.83 4.74 -1.62
CA VAL A 35 -17.86 6.04 -0.94
C VAL A 35 -18.12 7.18 -1.95
N SER A 36 -17.67 7.01 -3.20
CA SER A 36 -18.00 7.93 -4.31
C SER A 36 -19.50 8.06 -4.56
N PHE A 37 -20.25 6.97 -4.38
CA PHE A 37 -21.66 6.88 -4.74
C PHE A 37 -22.60 7.44 -3.67
N LEU A 38 -22.25 7.28 -2.39
CA LEU A 38 -23.08 7.76 -1.26
C LEU A 38 -22.96 9.30 -1.05
N SER A 39 -22.02 9.93 -1.74
CA SER A 39 -21.58 11.32 -1.63
C SER A 39 -22.46 12.43 -2.23
N LEU A 40 -23.79 12.37 -2.20
CA LEU A 40 -24.65 13.38 -2.87
C LEU A 40 -25.55 14.17 -1.90
N ASN A 41 -24.99 14.93 -0.93
CA ASN A 41 -25.76 16.10 -0.40
C ASN A 41 -25.05 17.17 0.45
N GLU A 42 -23.72 17.20 0.65
CA GLU A 42 -23.13 18.27 1.49
C GLU A 42 -22.06 19.09 0.78
N GLN A 43 -22.40 20.37 0.58
CA GLN A 43 -21.55 21.45 0.07
C GLN A 43 -20.69 21.99 1.21
N GLY A 44 -19.44 21.54 1.29
CA GLY A 44 -18.42 22.09 2.18
C GLY A 44 -17.05 21.74 1.64
N LEU A 45 -16.03 22.49 2.05
CA LEU A 45 -14.58 22.49 1.72
C LEU A 45 -13.92 21.15 1.31
N ALA A 46 -14.50 20.01 1.68
CA ALA A 46 -14.19 18.67 1.18
C ALA A 46 -14.56 18.42 -0.31
N SER A 47 -15.35 19.30 -0.95
CA SER A 47 -15.90 19.11 -2.29
C SER A 47 -14.84 19.00 -3.40
N GLY A 48 -13.74 19.76 -3.31
CA GLY A 48 -12.67 19.75 -4.32
C GLY A 48 -11.77 18.51 -4.27
N VAL A 49 -11.39 18.06 -3.07
CA VAL A 49 -10.59 16.82 -2.86
C VAL A 49 -11.42 15.59 -3.22
N LYS A 50 -12.70 15.62 -2.88
CA LYS A 50 -13.67 14.57 -3.19
C LYS A 50 -13.90 14.44 -4.69
N TYR A 51 -14.26 15.50 -5.40
CA TYR A 51 -14.45 15.41 -6.85
C TYR A 51 -13.18 14.97 -7.61
N TRP A 52 -12.00 15.33 -7.10
CA TRP A 52 -10.70 14.92 -7.65
C TRP A 52 -10.41 13.43 -7.54
N LEU A 53 -10.62 12.87 -6.35
CA LEU A 53 -10.35 11.47 -6.07
C LEU A 53 -11.35 10.53 -6.76
N LEU A 54 -12.60 10.95 -6.94
CA LEU A 54 -13.71 10.07 -7.39
C LEU A 54 -13.89 10.01 -8.92
N SER A 55 -13.08 10.72 -9.71
CA SER A 55 -13.38 10.95 -11.13
C SER A 55 -12.85 9.88 -12.12
N LYS A 56 -12.22 8.80 -11.67
CA LYS A 56 -11.78 7.67 -12.52
C LYS A 56 -11.96 6.35 -11.76
N GLY A 57 -12.45 5.32 -12.47
CA GLY A 57 -12.98 4.10 -11.87
C GLY A 57 -12.00 3.34 -10.96
N ALA A 58 -12.54 2.63 -9.97
CA ALA A 58 -11.79 1.77 -9.04
C ALA A 58 -10.79 0.87 -9.74
N PHE A 59 -11.12 0.38 -10.94
CA PHE A 59 -10.23 -0.45 -11.71
C PHE A 59 -8.89 0.23 -12.05
N SER A 60 -8.90 1.50 -12.45
CA SER A 60 -7.65 2.23 -12.73
C SER A 60 -6.82 2.45 -11.48
N ALA A 61 -7.47 2.79 -10.35
CA ALA A 61 -6.78 2.95 -9.07
C ALA A 61 -6.14 1.63 -8.62
N TYR A 62 -6.88 0.52 -8.74
CA TYR A 62 -6.38 -0.81 -8.44
C TYR A 62 -5.16 -1.15 -9.30
N ILE A 63 -5.23 -1.00 -10.63
CA ILE A 63 -4.09 -1.27 -11.52
C ILE A 63 -2.87 -0.42 -11.14
N LEU A 64 -3.05 0.87 -10.84
CA LEU A 64 -1.93 1.73 -10.43
C LEU A 64 -1.30 1.26 -9.11
N MET A 65 -2.10 0.87 -8.12
CA MET A 65 -1.57 0.29 -6.88
C MET A 65 -0.93 -1.09 -7.11
N MET A 66 -1.42 -1.89 -8.05
CA MET A 66 -0.81 -3.19 -8.37
C MET A 66 0.54 -3.04 -9.10
N LEU A 67 0.71 -2.01 -9.92
CA LEU A 67 2.00 -1.73 -10.55
C LEU A 67 3.11 -1.46 -9.53
N THR A 68 2.79 -1.04 -8.31
CA THR A 68 3.81 -0.78 -7.28
C THR A 68 4.40 -2.03 -6.67
N MET A 69 3.82 -3.21 -6.90
CA MET A 69 4.43 -4.50 -6.53
C MET A 69 5.79 -4.71 -7.18
N LEU A 70 6.11 -3.98 -8.27
CA LEU A 70 7.44 -3.95 -8.87
C LEU A 70 8.52 -3.42 -7.92
N VAL A 71 8.16 -2.77 -6.81
CA VAL A 71 9.13 -2.31 -5.80
C VAL A 71 9.98 -3.46 -5.25
N ASP A 72 9.40 -4.65 -5.13
CA ASP A 72 10.04 -5.89 -4.68
C ASP A 72 11.12 -6.42 -5.63
N ILE A 73 11.24 -5.86 -6.85
CA ILE A 73 12.39 -6.18 -7.71
C ILE A 73 13.71 -5.76 -7.02
N ASP A 74 13.67 -4.85 -6.04
CA ASP A 74 14.83 -4.49 -5.23
C ASP A 74 15.36 -5.63 -4.34
N HIS A 75 14.59 -6.71 -4.12
CA HIS A 75 15.09 -7.94 -3.52
C HIS A 75 16.29 -8.52 -4.28
N LEU A 76 16.34 -8.33 -5.60
CA LEU A 76 17.46 -8.77 -6.43
C LEU A 76 18.77 -8.03 -6.13
N LEU A 77 18.69 -6.88 -5.47
CA LEU A 77 19.84 -6.05 -5.12
C LEU A 77 20.36 -6.33 -3.70
N ALA A 78 19.67 -7.15 -2.91
CA ALA A 78 20.08 -7.42 -1.54
C ALA A 78 21.04 -8.61 -1.42
N THR A 79 21.86 -8.58 -0.36
CA THR A 79 22.80 -9.65 -0.01
C THR A 79 22.55 -10.10 1.44
N PRO A 80 22.21 -11.39 1.70
CA PRO A 80 21.96 -12.47 0.73
C PRO A 80 20.67 -12.28 -0.09
N LEU A 81 20.67 -12.80 -1.32
CA LEU A 81 19.53 -12.71 -2.26
C LEU A 81 18.23 -13.27 -1.64
N TYR A 82 18.29 -14.48 -1.08
CA TYR A 82 17.14 -15.17 -0.50
C TYR A 82 17.36 -15.47 0.99
N ALA A 83 16.43 -15.02 1.84
CA ALA A 83 16.37 -15.38 3.25
C ALA A 83 14.91 -15.35 3.71
N PRO A 84 14.27 -16.51 3.98
CA PRO A 84 12.82 -16.60 4.16
C PRO A 84 12.30 -16.02 5.48
N ASN A 85 13.16 -15.76 6.46
CA ASN A 85 12.79 -15.25 7.80
C ASN A 85 13.49 -13.92 8.11
N ARG A 86 13.59 -13.01 7.12
CA ARG A 86 14.15 -11.67 7.32
C ARG A 86 13.07 -10.60 7.19
N CYS A 87 13.20 -9.53 7.97
CA CYS A 87 12.41 -8.32 7.76
C CYS A 87 12.82 -7.63 6.46
N SER A 88 11.84 -7.25 5.63
CA SER A 88 12.07 -6.53 4.36
C SER A 88 12.41 -5.05 4.58
N ILE A 89 11.79 -4.41 5.57
CA ILE A 89 12.00 -2.99 5.90
C ILE A 89 13.43 -2.75 6.39
N GLY A 90 14.11 -1.78 5.77
CA GLY A 90 15.49 -1.40 6.11
C GLY A 90 16.55 -2.35 5.56
N PHE A 91 16.18 -3.39 4.82
CA PHE A 91 17.14 -4.33 4.21
C PHE A 91 17.37 -4.06 2.73
N HIS A 92 16.33 -3.72 1.97
CA HIS A 92 16.41 -3.45 0.54
C HIS A 92 16.43 -1.94 0.26
N PRO A 93 17.05 -1.46 -0.83
CA PRO A 93 17.17 -0.02 -1.12
C PRO A 93 15.85 0.74 -1.18
N LEU A 94 14.78 0.15 -1.75
CA LEU A 94 13.48 0.79 -1.90
C LEU A 94 12.58 0.60 -0.67
N HIS A 95 13.04 -0.18 0.31
CA HIS A 95 12.41 -0.43 1.61
C HIS A 95 13.13 0.34 2.75
N GLN A 96 14.01 1.28 2.42
CA GLN A 96 14.68 2.16 3.38
C GLN A 96 13.79 3.35 3.77
N ILE A 97 14.11 3.97 4.92
CA ILE A 97 13.42 5.18 5.42
C ILE A 97 13.38 6.33 4.40
N PRO A 98 14.45 6.64 3.64
CA PRO A 98 14.37 7.67 2.59
C PRO A 98 13.34 7.35 1.51
N ALA A 99 13.18 6.08 1.12
CA ALA A 99 12.19 5.66 0.14
C ALA A 99 10.76 5.81 0.68
N LEU A 100 10.51 5.36 1.92
CA LEU A 100 9.23 5.58 2.61
C LEU A 100 8.84 7.07 2.66
N PHE A 101 9.81 7.95 2.94
CA PHE A 101 9.58 9.38 2.96
C PHE A 101 9.13 9.89 1.58
N VAL A 102 9.80 9.46 0.50
CA VAL A 102 9.39 9.80 -0.88
C VAL A 102 7.97 9.30 -1.18
N TYR A 103 7.62 8.07 -0.80
CA TYR A 103 6.28 7.52 -1.01
C TYR A 103 5.21 8.31 -0.25
N GLY A 104 5.52 8.72 0.99
CA GLY A 104 4.67 9.63 1.75
C GLY A 104 4.45 10.97 1.04
N LEU A 105 5.50 11.55 0.47
CA LEU A 105 5.39 12.78 -0.32
C LEU A 105 4.57 12.59 -1.60
N MET A 106 4.66 11.42 -2.26
CA MET A 106 3.82 11.09 -3.42
C MET A 106 2.33 11.08 -3.08
N VAL A 107 1.95 10.80 -1.83
CA VAL A 107 0.57 10.91 -1.34
C VAL A 107 0.25 12.36 -0.93
N LEU A 108 1.11 12.98 -0.12
CA LEU A 108 0.83 14.28 0.48
C LEU A 108 0.84 15.43 -0.53
N ILE A 109 1.79 15.47 -1.47
CA ILE A 109 1.93 16.58 -2.41
C ILE A 109 0.68 16.72 -3.29
N PRO A 110 0.15 15.66 -3.94
CA PRO A 110 -1.10 15.76 -4.70
C PRO A 110 -2.30 16.22 -3.86
N LEU A 111 -2.39 15.78 -2.60
CA LEU A 111 -3.45 16.20 -1.67
C LEU A 111 -3.35 17.69 -1.31
N LEU A 112 -2.13 18.20 -1.11
CA LEU A 112 -1.86 19.59 -0.73
C LEU A 112 -2.00 20.56 -1.91
N LEU A 113 -1.50 20.18 -3.09
CA LEU A 113 -1.49 21.06 -4.27
C LEU A 113 -2.88 21.25 -4.90
N ARG A 114 -3.85 20.36 -4.62
CA ARG A 114 -5.26 20.46 -5.04
C ARG A 114 -5.42 20.91 -6.50
N LYS A 115 -4.65 20.31 -7.42
CA LYS A 115 -4.77 20.54 -8.87
C LYS A 115 -5.55 19.41 -9.53
N PRO A 116 -6.89 19.46 -9.53
CA PRO A 116 -7.68 18.27 -9.80
C PRO A 116 -7.72 17.84 -11.27
N ASN A 117 -7.41 18.77 -12.15
CA ASN A 117 -7.50 18.58 -13.59
C ASN A 117 -6.17 18.09 -14.20
N ALA A 118 -5.10 18.04 -13.42
CA ALA A 118 -3.82 17.50 -13.87
C ALA A 118 -3.83 15.96 -13.77
N SER A 119 -3.78 15.26 -14.91
CA SER A 119 -3.84 13.79 -14.91
C SER A 119 -2.69 13.12 -14.14
N TRP A 120 -1.52 13.76 -14.09
CA TRP A 120 -0.34 13.22 -13.41
C TRP A 120 -0.49 13.19 -11.89
N SER A 121 -1.20 14.15 -11.27
CA SER A 121 -1.31 14.22 -9.81
C SER A 121 -2.07 13.02 -9.25
N LYS A 122 -3.10 12.55 -9.97
CA LYS A 122 -3.86 11.33 -9.61
C LYS A 122 -3.01 10.08 -9.72
N VAL A 123 -2.22 9.98 -10.79
CA VAL A 123 -1.32 8.84 -11.01
C VAL A 123 -0.30 8.76 -9.88
N VAL A 124 0.37 9.87 -9.57
CA VAL A 124 1.36 9.96 -8.48
C VAL A 124 0.73 9.60 -7.13
N PHE A 125 -0.48 10.09 -6.86
CA PHE A 125 -1.20 9.76 -5.63
C PHE A 125 -1.49 8.26 -5.50
N TRP A 126 -2.05 7.62 -6.54
CA TRP A 126 -2.37 6.19 -6.48
C TRP A 126 -1.12 5.31 -6.44
N LEU A 127 -0.03 5.71 -7.10
CA LEU A 127 1.27 5.05 -6.94
C LEU A 127 1.81 5.21 -5.52
N GLY A 128 1.73 6.41 -4.94
CA GLY A 128 2.13 6.66 -3.56
C GLY A 128 1.31 5.85 -2.56
N MET A 129 -0.01 5.73 -2.78
CA MET A 129 -0.88 4.89 -1.97
C MET A 129 -0.51 3.41 -2.08
N GLY A 130 -0.28 2.91 -3.29
CA GLY A 130 0.17 1.53 -3.52
C GLY A 130 1.47 1.20 -2.80
N LEU A 131 2.49 2.05 -2.97
CA LEU A 131 3.78 1.94 -2.29
C LEU A 131 3.61 2.04 -0.76
N GLY A 132 2.78 2.95 -0.27
CA GLY A 132 2.50 3.07 1.16
C GLY A 132 1.84 1.83 1.76
N ILE A 133 0.86 1.25 1.07
CA ILE A 133 0.20 0.00 1.47
C ILE A 133 1.20 -1.16 1.49
N HIS A 134 2.02 -1.27 0.45
CA HIS A 134 3.09 -2.27 0.36
C HIS A 134 4.02 -2.20 1.58
N MET A 135 4.61 -1.03 1.84
CA MET A 135 5.52 -0.83 2.96
C MET A 135 4.84 -1.07 4.32
N LEU A 136 3.54 -0.76 4.44
CA LEU A 136 2.77 -1.05 5.65
C LEU A 136 2.60 -2.56 5.86
N LEU A 137 2.25 -3.32 4.82
CA LEU A 137 2.09 -4.77 4.89
C LEU A 137 3.43 -5.47 5.19
N ASP A 138 4.52 -5.03 4.56
CA ASP A 138 5.88 -5.45 4.89
C ASP A 138 6.25 -5.16 6.35
N GLY A 139 5.91 -3.96 6.84
CA GLY A 139 6.12 -3.58 8.23
C GLY A 139 5.32 -4.43 9.22
N LEU A 140 4.06 -4.74 8.90
CA LEU A 140 3.21 -5.63 9.71
C LEU A 140 3.76 -7.07 9.73
N ASP A 141 4.25 -7.54 8.59
CA ASP A 141 4.92 -8.83 8.46
C ASP A 141 6.18 -8.85 9.35
N CYS A 142 7.03 -7.81 9.28
CA CYS A 142 8.19 -7.64 10.17
C CYS A 142 7.81 -7.65 11.65
N TRP A 143 6.75 -6.93 12.02
CA TRP A 143 6.26 -6.88 13.39
C TRP A 143 5.81 -8.26 13.89
N TRP A 144 5.12 -9.03 13.04
CA TRP A 144 4.74 -10.41 13.36
C TRP A 144 5.98 -11.29 13.60
N MET A 145 7.05 -11.25 12.78
CA MET A 145 8.27 -12.08 13.09
C MET A 145 8.88 -11.72 14.44
N ARG A 146 8.83 -10.44 14.79
CA ARG A 146 9.39 -9.94 16.05
C ARG A 146 8.59 -10.44 17.24
N SER A 147 7.26 -10.57 17.15
CA SER A 147 6.44 -11.11 18.23
C SER A 147 6.70 -12.58 18.50
N ASP A 148 7.13 -13.33 17.50
CA ASP A 148 7.27 -14.79 17.59
C ASP A 148 8.64 -15.23 18.13
N SER A 149 9.59 -14.29 18.20
CA SER A 149 10.96 -14.51 18.69
C SER A 149 11.17 -14.12 20.16
N ASN A 150 10.14 -13.57 20.83
CA ASN A 150 10.12 -13.21 22.24
C ASN A 150 9.24 -14.17 23.04
#